data_AF-L2FFY9-F1
#
_entry.id   AF-L2FFY9-F1
#
_cell.length_a   1.000
_cell.length_b   1.000
_cell.length_c   1.000
_cell.angle_alpha   90.00
_cell.angle_beta   90.00
_cell.angle_gamma   90.00
#
_symmetry.space_group_name_H-M   'P 1'
#
loop_
_entity.id
_entity.type
_entity.pdbx_description
1 polymer ?
#
loop_
_entity_poly.entity_id
_entity_poly.type
_entity_poly.pdbx_seq_one_letter_code
_entity_poly.pdbx_strand_id
1 'polypeptide(L)' 'MTAPKPEPKRAPAELVTNQLEKPSNDDRDYRIILFPNKLEVLLVHDPETDKARAALDVNVGNFSDEDDMPGMAHAVEH' A
#
# COMPACT_ATOMS: atom_id res chain seq x y z
N MET A 1 -9.03 -34.94 10.66
CA MET A 1 -8.89 -34.20 9.39
C MET A 1 -9.84 -33.03 9.45
N THR A 2 -9.34 -31.86 9.84
CA THR A 2 -10.16 -30.63 10.00
C THR A 2 -10.34 -30.01 8.62
N ALA A 3 -11.58 -29.71 8.23
CA ALA A 3 -11.88 -29.06 6.96
C ALA A 3 -11.13 -27.72 6.84
N PRO A 4 -10.71 -27.30 5.63
CA PRO A 4 -10.11 -25.99 5.43
C PRO A 4 -11.10 -24.90 5.84
N LYS A 5 -10.66 -23.96 6.70
CA LYS A 5 -11.46 -22.78 7.05
C LYS A 5 -11.76 -22.00 5.77
N PRO A 6 -12.99 -21.49 5.59
CA PRO A 6 -13.32 -20.64 4.45
C PRO A 6 -12.40 -19.42 4.48
N GLU A 7 -11.69 -19.18 3.37
CA GLU A 7 -10.89 -17.98 3.22
C GLU A 7 -11.78 -16.75 3.34
N PRO A 8 -11.33 -15.69 4.04
CA PRO A 8 -12.11 -14.47 4.12
C PRO A 8 -12.32 -13.93 2.71
N LYS A 9 -13.58 -13.84 2.28
CA LYS A 9 -13.97 -13.16 1.05
C LYS A 9 -13.52 -11.70 1.16
N ARG A 10 -12.35 -11.39 0.61
CA ARG A 10 -11.82 -10.01 0.58
C ARG A 10 -12.79 -9.19 -0.27
N ALA A 11 -13.37 -8.16 0.34
CA ALA A 11 -14.18 -7.21 -0.41
C ALA A 11 -13.30 -6.53 -1.47
N PRO A 12 -13.81 -6.34 -2.71
CA PRO A 12 -13.00 -5.85 -3.81
C PRO A 12 -12.57 -4.40 -3.57
N ALA A 13 -11.38 -4.05 -4.07
CA ALA A 13 -10.93 -2.67 -4.09
C ALA A 13 -11.70 -1.87 -5.17
N GLU A 14 -12.00 -0.61 -4.88
CA GLU A 14 -12.60 0.33 -5.80
C GLU A 14 -11.52 0.97 -6.68
N LEU A 15 -11.79 1.15 -7.97
CA LEU A 15 -10.93 1.92 -8.87
C LEU A 15 -11.17 3.42 -8.64
N VAL A 16 -10.16 4.14 -8.16
CA VAL A 16 -10.23 5.60 -7.98
C VAL A 16 -9.93 6.31 -9.30
N THR A 17 -8.80 5.99 -9.92
CA THR A 17 -8.42 6.52 -11.23
C THR A 17 -7.36 5.65 -11.91
N ASN A 18 -7.35 5.64 -13.23
CA ASN A 18 -6.29 5.10 -14.08
C ASN A 18 -5.71 6.18 -15.03
N GLN A 19 -6.06 7.44 -14.78
CA GLN A 19 -5.62 8.60 -15.54
C GLN A 19 -4.78 9.49 -14.62
N LEU A 20 -3.50 9.13 -14.49
CA LEU A 20 -2.52 9.93 -13.78
C LEU A 20 -1.74 10.77 -14.78
N GLU A 21 -1.42 12.01 -14.42
CA GLU A 21 -0.47 12.80 -15.18
C GLU A 21 0.89 12.12 -15.15
N LYS A 22 1.46 11.91 -16.33
CA LYS A 22 2.78 11.29 -16.51
C LYS A 22 3.59 12.03 -17.56
N PRO A 23 4.93 12.05 -17.43
CA PRO A 23 5.81 12.53 -18.49
C PRO A 23 5.57 11.79 -19.80
N SER A 24 5.82 12.46 -20.93
CA SER A 24 5.60 11.87 -22.27
C SER A 24 6.50 10.67 -22.59
N ASN A 25 7.57 10.49 -21.84
CA ASN A 25 8.51 9.37 -21.95
C ASN A 25 8.30 8.29 -20.88
N ASP A 26 7.16 8.31 -20.18
CA ASP A 26 6.79 7.29 -19.21
C ASP A 26 5.78 6.31 -19.81
N ASP A 27 6.26 5.13 -20.19
CA ASP A 27 5.45 4.07 -20.82
C ASP A 27 4.74 3.16 -19.81
N ARG A 28 4.89 3.41 -18.50
CA ARG A 28 4.25 2.60 -17.46
C ARG A 28 2.76 2.90 -17.35
N ASP A 29 2.01 1.89 -16.91
CA ASP A 29 0.59 2.01 -16.61
C ASP A 29 0.39 2.19 -15.11
N TYR A 30 -0.48 3.13 -14.74
CA TYR A 30 -0.74 3.49 -13.36
C TYR A 30 -2.22 3.36 -13.01
N ARG A 31 -2.49 2.98 -11.77
CA ARG A 31 -3.85 2.92 -11.24
C ARG A 31 -3.87 3.17 -9.74
N ILE A 32 -4.78 4.02 -9.29
CA ILE A 32 -5.08 4.18 -7.88
C ILE A 32 -6.31 3.35 -7.55
N ILE A 33 -6.21 2.52 -6.51
CA ILE A 33 -7.32 1.75 -5.95
C ILE A 33 -7.51 2.06 -4.47
N LEU A 34 -8.74 1.96 -3.99
CA LEU A 34 -9.10 2.15 -2.59
C LEU A 34 -9.71 0.87 -2.04
N PHE A 35 -9.13 0.34 -0.97
CA PHE A 35 -9.69 -0.81 -0.27
C PHE A 35 -10.79 -0.40 0.73
N PRO A 36 -11.70 -1.31 1.12
CA PRO A 36 -12.74 -1.02 2.11
C PRO A 36 -12.22 -0.61 3.50
N ASN A 37 -10.98 -0.99 3.84
CA ASN A 37 -10.29 -0.52 5.05
C ASN A 37 -9.68 0.89 4.90
N LYS A 38 -9.99 1.58 3.80
CA LYS A 38 -9.51 2.92 3.42
C LYS A 38 -8.03 2.98 3.05
N LEU A 39 -7.37 1.85 2.81
CA LEU A 39 -6.02 1.84 2.28
C LEU A 39 -6.04 2.25 0.80
N GLU A 40 -5.39 3.36 0.48
CA GLU A 40 -5.14 3.80 -0.89
C GLU A 40 -3.85 3.16 -1.42
N VAL A 41 -3.89 2.68 -2.66
CA VAL A 41 -2.74 2.00 -3.28
C VAL A 41 -2.53 2.51 -4.70
N LEU A 42 -1.32 2.96 -5.00
CA LEU A 42 -0.83 3.19 -6.35
C LEU A 42 -0.24 1.89 -6.91
N LEU A 43 -0.88 1.34 -7.93
CA LEU A 43 -0.36 0.25 -8.73
C LEU A 43 0.43 0.82 -9.91
N VAL A 44 1.64 0.31 -10.10
CA VAL A 44 2.50 0.62 -11.24
C VAL A 44 2.76 -0.67 -11.99
N HIS A 45 2.37 -0.71 -13.26
CA HIS A 45 2.66 -1.83 -14.15
C HIS A 45 3.77 -1.42 -15.13
N ASP A 46 4.87 -2.16 -15.04
CA ASP A 46 6.05 -2.04 -15.89
C ASP A 46 6.41 -3.45 -16.38
N PRO A 47 6.06 -3.82 -17.63
CA PRO A 47 6.30 -5.16 -18.15
C PRO A 47 7.79 -5.48 -18.37
N GLU A 48 8.64 -4.45 -18.49
CA GLU A 48 10.07 -4.59 -18.76
C GLU A 48 10.91 -4.62 -17.47
N THR A 49 10.27 -4.49 -16.30
CA THR A 49 10.99 -4.41 -15.02
C THR A 49 11.63 -5.74 -14.65
N ASP A 50 12.91 -5.71 -14.28
CA ASP A 50 13.65 -6.88 -13.78
C ASP A 50 13.31 -7.18 -12.30
N LYS A 51 12.83 -6.17 -11.56
CA LYS A 51 12.57 -6.24 -10.12
C LYS A 51 11.28 -5.55 -9.73
N ALA A 52 10.38 -6.30 -9.14
CA ALA A 52 9.22 -5.76 -8.45
C ALA A 52 9.63 -5.00 -7.17
N ARG A 53 8.86 -3.98 -6.82
CA ARG A 53 9.02 -3.19 -5.59
C ARG A 53 7.66 -2.90 -4.98
N ALA A 54 7.64 -2.73 -3.66
CA ALA A 54 6.49 -2.26 -2.92
C ALA A 54 6.98 -1.34 -1.79
N ALA A 55 6.15 -0.37 -1.43
CA ALA A 55 6.35 0.49 -0.27
C ALA A 55 4.99 0.70 0.41
N LEU A 56 5.02 0.92 1.72
CA LEU A 56 3.85 1.25 2.53
C LEU A 56 4.23 2.43 3.41
N ASP A 57 3.36 3.42 3.46
CA ASP A 57 3.46 4.55 4.36
C ASP A 57 2.39 4.43 5.44
N VAL A 58 2.75 4.74 6.68
CA VAL A 58 1.81 4.91 7.78
C VAL A 58 1.99 6.33 8.28
N ASN A 59 0.92 7.12 8.23
CA ASN A 59 0.93 8.53 8.60
C ASN A 59 0.97 8.74 10.13
N VAL A 60 1.99 8.17 10.78
CA VAL A 60 2.34 8.26 12.21
C VAL A 60 3.86 8.19 12.33
N GLY A 61 4.44 8.79 13.37
CA GLY A 61 5.89 8.78 13.57
C GLY A 61 6.28 9.16 14.99
N ASN A 62 7.54 9.51 15.20
CA ASN A 62 8.09 9.84 16.53
C ASN A 62 7.37 11.01 17.25
N PHE A 63 6.72 11.92 16.51
CA PHE A 63 5.86 12.95 17.11
C PHE A 63 4.62 12.40 17.82
N SER A 64 4.33 11.10 17.65
CA SER A 64 3.26 10.38 18.33
C SER A 64 3.79 9.45 19.42
N ASP A 65 5.08 9.51 19.76
CA ASP A 65 5.63 8.80 20.90
C ASP A 65 5.01 9.32 22.21
N GLU A 66 4.80 8.44 23.18
CA GLU A 66 4.41 8.83 24.53
C GLU A 66 5.58 9.56 25.21
N ASP A 67 5.27 10.58 26.03
CA ASP A 67 6.27 11.44 26.67
C ASP A 67 7.26 10.65 27.55
N ASP A 68 6.79 9.56 28.17
CA ASP A 68 7.59 8.68 29.02
C ASP A 68 8.26 7.52 28.26
N MET A 69 8.01 7.41 26.95
CA MET A 69 8.56 6.36 26.09
C MET A 69 9.01 6.91 24.72
N PRO A 70 10.08 7.74 24.67
CA PRO A 70 10.61 8.24 23.41
C PRO A 70 11.22 7.11 22.57
N GLY A 71 10.97 7.13 21.26
CA GLY A 71 11.50 6.18 20.28
C GLY A 71 10.59 4.99 19.96
N MET A 72 9.33 4.97 20.45
CA MET A 72 8.40 3.87 20.19
C MET A 72 8.08 3.68 18.71
N ALA A 73 7.79 4.76 17.97
CA ALA A 73 7.46 4.65 16.55
C ALA A 73 8.61 3.98 15.77
N HIS A 74 9.86 4.32 16.08
CA HIS A 74 11.03 3.70 15.49
C HIS A 74 11.22 2.26 15.96
N ALA A 75 10.98 1.96 17.24
CA ALA A 75 11.06 0.60 17.76
C ALA A 75 10.02 -0.35 17.12
N VAL A 76 8.86 0.18 16.69
CA VAL A 76 7.82 -0.58 15.97
C VAL A 76 8.15 -0.74 14.47
N GLU A 77 8.94 0.16 13.90
CA GLU A 77 9.43 0.04 12.52
C GLU A 77 10.46 -1.08 12.35
N HIS A 78 11.28 -1.30 13.39
CA HIS A 78 12.31 -2.35 13.46
C HIS A 78 11.74 -3.78 13.55
#